data_AF-A0A2P8A6B2-F1
#
_entry.id   AF-A0A2P8A6B2-F1
#
_cell.length_a   1.000
_cell.length_b   1.000
_cell.length_c   1.000
_cell.angle_alpha   90.00
_cell.angle_beta   90.00
_cell.angle_gamma   90.00
#
_symmetry.space_group_name_H-M   'P 1'
#
loop_
_entity.id
_entity.type
_entity.pdbx_description
1 polymer ?
#
loop_
_entity_poly.entity_id
_entity_poly.type
_entity_poly.pdbx_seq_one_letter_code
_entity_poly.pdbx_strand_id
1 'polypeptide(L)'
;MTSPMVLVQCSVQQVHRVPNPFVIRNMNARHEYVKDTNRDGRYIACWHVWIYVEPTVRGSDLPYRGYLEFRLALTAYEFPPNALMCKPDENFYMRTWPDGRIAAGAYMEHSNGHEYFYFGLARVVPHVGHPQDVVEQNLTRDLPDLIFRKWYMGCGRGNVDKNQFVLSIFRRIDGEPHLWNDGVPVRQPLQWNRAGAQ
;
A
#
# COMPACT_ATOMS: atom_id res chain seq x y z
N MET A 1 -12.48 27.14 -13.62
CA MET A 1 -13.63 26.59 -12.88
C MET A 1 -13.08 25.72 -11.77
N THR A 2 -13.08 26.22 -10.53
CA THR A 2 -12.68 25.47 -9.34
C THR A 2 -13.82 24.55 -8.94
N SER A 3 -13.65 23.23 -9.09
CA SER A 3 -14.61 22.27 -8.55
C SER A 3 -14.81 22.55 -7.05
N PRO A 4 -16.06 22.54 -6.55
CA PRO A 4 -16.32 22.73 -5.13
C PRO A 4 -15.53 21.68 -4.34
N MET A 5 -14.67 22.14 -3.45
CA MET A 5 -13.87 21.28 -2.60
C MET A 5 -14.83 20.56 -1.64
N VAL A 6 -15.17 19.30 -1.95
CA VAL A 6 -16.00 18.47 -1.07
C VAL A 6 -15.22 18.29 0.23
N LEU A 7 -15.69 18.94 1.29
CA LEU A 7 -15.01 18.96 2.56
C LEU A 7 -15.34 17.68 3.32
N VAL A 8 -14.50 16.67 3.17
CA VAL A 8 -14.58 15.45 3.98
C VAL A 8 -13.95 15.74 5.33
N GLN A 9 -14.76 15.84 6.38
CA GLN A 9 -14.25 15.85 7.74
C GLN A 9 -13.91 14.42 8.11
N CYS A 10 -12.61 14.12 8.20
CA CYS A 10 -12.13 12.82 8.66
C CYS A 10 -11.22 12.97 9.88
N SER A 11 -11.28 11.97 10.75
CA SER A 11 -10.40 11.78 11.89
C SER A 11 -9.86 10.36 11.86
N VAL A 12 -8.73 10.16 12.52
CA VAL A 12 -8.13 8.84 12.71
C VAL A 12 -7.99 8.59 14.19
N GLN A 13 -8.34 7.37 14.62
CA GLN A 13 -8.21 6.95 16.00
C GLN A 13 -7.38 5.68 16.04
N GLN A 14 -6.34 5.65 16.89
CA GLN A 14 -5.58 4.42 17.12
C GLN A 14 -6.48 3.37 17.79
N VAL A 15 -6.42 2.14 17.32
CA VAL A 15 -7.20 1.02 17.86
C VAL A 15 -6.27 -0.10 18.33
N HIS A 16 -6.63 -0.72 19.46
CA HIS A 16 -5.89 -1.86 20.01
C HIS A 16 -6.40 -3.22 19.53
N ARG A 17 -7.66 -3.27 19.08
CA ARG A 17 -8.29 -4.48 18.54
C ARG A 17 -8.90 -4.14 17.19
N VAL A 18 -8.41 -4.81 16.16
CA VAL A 18 -8.96 -4.75 14.81
C VAL A 18 -9.83 -5.99 14.61
N PRO A 19 -11.00 -5.88 13.96
CA PRO A 19 -11.86 -7.03 13.71
C PRO A 19 -11.15 -8.14 12.91
N ASN A 20 -10.55 -7.76 11.78
CA ASN A 20 -9.87 -8.69 10.88
C ASN A 20 -8.49 -8.15 10.45
N PRO A 21 -7.47 -8.19 11.33
CA PRO A 21 -6.13 -7.76 10.96
C PRO A 21 -5.53 -8.69 9.89
N PHE A 22 -4.72 -8.13 9.01
CA PHE A 22 -4.07 -8.85 7.91
C PHE A 22 -2.60 -8.49 7.80
N VAL A 23 -1.85 -9.31 7.08
CA VAL A 23 -0.47 -9.05 6.66
C VAL A 23 -0.38 -8.99 5.14
N ILE A 24 0.59 -8.23 4.64
CA ILE A 24 0.94 -8.26 3.22
C ILE A 24 2.21 -9.07 3.08
N ARG A 25 2.13 -10.20 2.40
CA ARG A 25 3.24 -11.09 2.09
C ARG A 25 3.79 -10.78 0.71
N ASN A 26 5.08 -11.03 0.54
CA ASN A 26 5.73 -11.10 -0.76
C ASN A 26 5.40 -9.88 -1.63
N MET A 27 5.53 -8.67 -1.09
CA MET A 27 5.35 -7.47 -1.91
C MET A 27 6.53 -7.35 -2.86
N ASN A 28 6.29 -7.67 -4.12
CA ASN A 28 7.29 -7.71 -5.16
C ASN A 28 6.93 -6.74 -6.28
N ALA A 29 7.92 -6.33 -7.03
CA ALA A 29 7.72 -5.58 -8.24
C ALA A 29 8.81 -5.84 -9.26
N ARG A 30 8.46 -5.61 -10.53
CA ARG A 30 9.41 -5.53 -11.63
C ARG A 30 9.02 -4.41 -12.58
N HIS A 31 9.99 -3.96 -13.36
CA HIS A 31 9.73 -3.03 -14.45
C HIS A 31 9.20 -3.76 -15.68
N GLU A 32 8.19 -3.17 -16.32
CA GLU A 32 7.66 -3.64 -17.59
C GLU A 32 7.37 -2.45 -18.50
N TYR A 33 7.54 -2.63 -19.81
CA TYR A 33 7.01 -1.71 -20.81
C TYR A 33 5.67 -2.23 -21.29
N VAL A 34 4.60 -1.49 -21.00
CA VAL A 34 3.24 -1.86 -21.38
C VAL A 34 2.74 -0.90 -22.45
N LYS A 35 2.07 -1.44 -23.46
CA LYS A 35 1.44 -0.62 -24.50
C LYS A 35 0.28 0.17 -23.90
N ASP A 36 0.35 1.50 -23.96
CA ASP A 36 -0.74 2.38 -23.56
C ASP A 36 -1.85 2.31 -24.61
N THR A 37 -2.91 1.56 -24.29
CA THR A 37 -4.08 1.40 -25.15
C THR A 37 -4.97 2.64 -25.17
N ASN A 38 -4.76 3.60 -24.27
CA ASN A 38 -5.57 4.80 -24.13
C ASN A 38 -4.91 6.03 -24.77
N ARG A 39 -3.60 5.98 -25.06
CA ARG A 39 -2.85 7.07 -25.73
C ARG A 39 -1.92 6.52 -26.80
N ASP A 40 -2.33 6.64 -28.06
CA ASP A 40 -1.55 6.44 -29.28
C ASP A 40 -0.80 5.10 -29.42
N GLY A 41 -1.03 4.12 -28.54
CA GLY A 41 -0.34 2.83 -28.57
C GLY A 41 1.14 2.88 -28.19
N ARG A 42 1.60 3.97 -27.54
CA ARG A 42 3.01 4.10 -27.11
C ARG A 42 3.29 3.17 -25.93
N TYR A 43 4.52 2.65 -25.85
CA TYR A 43 4.94 1.88 -24.68
C TYR A 43 5.31 2.82 -23.52
N ILE A 44 4.74 2.55 -22.35
CA ILE A 44 5.05 3.26 -21.11
C ILE A 44 5.78 2.31 -20.15
N ALA A 45 6.82 2.81 -19.50
CA ALA A 45 7.47 2.10 -18.42
C ALA A 45 6.54 2.09 -17.19
N CYS A 46 6.36 0.94 -16.58
CA CYS A 46 5.54 0.78 -15.38
C CYS A 46 6.22 -0.15 -14.37
N TRP A 47 5.91 0.07 -13.11
CA TRP A 47 6.04 -0.94 -12.08
C TRP A 47 4.85 -1.90 -12.20
N HIS A 48 5.15 -3.17 -12.42
CA HIS A 48 4.21 -4.24 -12.14
C HIS A 48 4.47 -4.72 -10.72
N VAL A 49 3.54 -4.40 -9.81
CA VAL A 49 3.60 -4.74 -8.38
C VAL A 49 2.62 -5.85 -8.09
N TRP A 50 3.03 -6.86 -7.34
CA TRP A 50 2.14 -7.88 -6.83
C TRP A 50 2.36 -8.15 -5.35
N ILE A 51 1.26 -8.48 -4.68
CA ILE A 51 1.22 -8.73 -3.24
C ILE A 51 0.30 -9.91 -2.95
N TYR A 52 0.51 -10.57 -1.82
CA TYR A 52 -0.44 -11.53 -1.27
C TYR A 52 -0.95 -11.05 0.09
N VAL A 53 -2.26 -10.89 0.22
CA VAL A 53 -2.90 -10.44 1.46
C VAL A 53 -3.43 -11.65 2.20
N GLU A 54 -3.04 -11.77 3.47
CA GLU A 54 -3.41 -12.90 4.32
C GLU A 54 -4.02 -12.39 5.64
N PRO A 55 -5.26 -12.78 5.97
CA PRO A 55 -5.84 -12.54 7.28
C PRO A 55 -5.01 -13.23 8.38
N THR A 56 -4.76 -12.52 9.47
CA THR A 56 -4.04 -13.08 10.63
C THR A 56 -4.95 -13.93 11.53
N VAL A 57 -6.27 -13.77 11.37
CA VAL A 57 -7.27 -14.58 12.08
C VAL A 57 -7.40 -15.91 11.36
N ARG A 58 -7.08 -17.00 12.06
CA ARG A 58 -7.11 -18.35 11.49
C ARG A 58 -8.48 -18.70 10.94
N GLY A 59 -8.54 -19.09 9.67
CA GLY A 59 -9.79 -19.47 8.99
C GLY A 59 -10.66 -18.30 8.54
N SER A 60 -10.21 -17.06 8.71
CA SER A 60 -10.88 -15.89 8.15
C SER A 60 -10.43 -15.67 6.70
N ASP A 61 -11.38 -15.27 5.86
CA ASP A 61 -11.11 -14.74 4.51
C ASP A 61 -11.29 -13.20 4.45
N LEU A 62 -11.54 -12.56 5.61
CA LEU A 62 -11.74 -11.12 5.74
C LEU A 62 -10.44 -10.39 6.13
N PRO A 63 -10.26 -9.11 5.73
CA PRO A 63 -11.14 -8.35 4.84
C PRO A 63 -11.03 -8.80 3.37
N TYR A 64 -9.90 -9.39 3.01
CA TYR A 64 -9.65 -10.08 1.75
C TYR A 64 -8.49 -11.05 1.95
N ARG A 65 -8.55 -12.20 1.29
CA ARG A 65 -7.46 -13.18 1.23
C ARG A 65 -7.15 -13.49 -0.22
N GLY A 66 -5.92 -13.21 -0.64
CA GLY A 66 -5.52 -13.56 -2.00
C GLY A 66 -4.45 -12.66 -2.60
N TYR A 67 -4.29 -12.83 -3.90
CA TYR A 67 -3.26 -12.21 -4.71
C TYR A 67 -3.81 -10.96 -5.39
N LEU A 68 -3.07 -9.85 -5.29
CA LEU A 68 -3.42 -8.57 -5.92
C LEU A 68 -2.27 -8.07 -6.78
N GLU A 69 -2.61 -7.59 -7.98
CA GLU A 69 -1.67 -6.98 -8.92
C GLU A 69 -2.04 -5.53 -9.23
N PHE A 70 -1.01 -4.72 -9.42
CA PHE A 70 -1.10 -3.32 -9.76
C PHE A 70 -0.09 -2.99 -10.86
N ARG A 71 -0.53 -2.23 -11.86
CA ARG A 71 0.35 -1.61 -12.84
C ARG A 71 0.38 -0.11 -12.59
N LEU A 72 1.56 0.40 -12.25
CA LEU A 72 1.75 1.79 -11.84
C LEU A 72 2.73 2.44 -12.80
N ALA A 73 2.36 3.58 -13.38
CA ALA A 73 3.27 4.33 -14.23
C ALA A 73 4.58 4.62 -13.48
N LEU A 74 5.71 4.40 -14.15
CA LEU A 74 7.00 4.65 -13.56
C LEU A 74 7.27 6.14 -13.49
N THR A 75 7.14 6.73 -12.29
CA THR A 75 7.41 8.14 -12.03
C THR A 75 8.74 8.39 -11.32
N ALA A 76 9.28 7.35 -10.65
CA ALA A 76 10.55 7.37 -9.94
C ALA A 76 11.13 5.95 -9.84
N TYR A 77 12.43 5.85 -9.59
CA TYR A 77 13.17 4.58 -9.47
C TYR A 77 13.12 3.98 -8.05
N GLU A 78 12.37 4.58 -7.13
CA GLU A 78 12.22 4.10 -5.76
C GLU A 78 11.19 2.97 -5.67
N PHE A 79 11.48 1.97 -4.83
CA PHE A 79 10.56 0.95 -4.39
C PHE A 79 10.46 0.91 -2.85
N PRO A 80 9.25 1.00 -2.25
CA PRO A 80 7.94 1.06 -2.90
C PRO A 80 7.72 2.39 -3.65
N PRO A 81 6.97 2.40 -4.77
CA PRO A 81 6.75 3.62 -5.54
C PRO A 81 5.85 4.58 -4.78
N ASN A 82 5.84 5.87 -5.14
CA ASN A 82 4.85 6.80 -4.65
C ASN A 82 3.49 6.55 -5.32
N ALA A 83 2.65 5.69 -4.74
CA ALA A 83 1.44 5.22 -5.40
C ALA A 83 0.26 5.03 -4.47
N LEU A 84 -0.94 5.20 -5.03
CA LEU A 84 -2.19 4.75 -4.45
C LEU A 84 -2.63 3.49 -5.21
N MET A 85 -2.86 2.42 -4.47
CA MET A 85 -3.21 1.10 -4.97
C MET A 85 -4.55 0.71 -4.36
N CYS A 86 -5.62 0.86 -5.14
CA CYS A 86 -6.98 0.57 -4.70
C CYS A 86 -7.59 -0.57 -5.52
N LYS A 87 -8.22 -1.50 -4.82
CA LYS A 87 -8.94 -2.65 -5.33
C LYS A 87 -10.29 -2.72 -4.59
N PRO A 88 -11.25 -1.85 -4.95
CA PRO A 88 -12.49 -1.69 -4.17
C PRO A 88 -13.35 -2.95 -4.17
N ASP A 89 -13.37 -3.69 -5.27
CA ASP A 89 -14.11 -4.96 -5.40
C ASP A 89 -13.53 -6.03 -4.46
N GLU A 90 -12.23 -5.97 -4.20
CA GLU A 90 -11.50 -6.80 -3.25
C GLU A 90 -11.34 -6.13 -1.87
N ASN A 91 -12.04 -5.02 -1.61
CA ASN A 91 -12.00 -4.28 -0.34
C ASN A 91 -10.58 -3.96 0.16
N PHE A 92 -9.64 -3.68 -0.75
CA PHE A 92 -8.24 -3.43 -0.41
C PHE A 92 -7.77 -2.05 -0.86
N TYR A 93 -7.11 -1.36 0.05
CA TYR A 93 -6.62 -0.01 -0.16
C TYR A 93 -5.21 0.14 0.39
N MET A 94 -4.28 0.59 -0.42
CA MET A 94 -2.90 0.82 -0.01
C MET A 94 -2.35 2.13 -0.55
N ARG A 95 -1.55 2.81 0.26
CA ARG A 95 -0.81 4.01 -0.08
C ARG A 95 0.64 3.81 0.32
N THR A 96 1.54 4.15 -0.60
CA THR A 96 2.98 4.12 -0.40
C THR A 96 3.55 5.51 -0.69
N TRP A 97 4.57 5.90 0.06
CA TRP A 97 5.28 7.18 -0.08
C TRP A 97 6.77 6.96 -0.38
N PRO A 98 7.46 7.94 -0.99
CA PRO A 98 8.88 7.83 -1.35
C PRO A 98 9.80 7.53 -0.16
N ASP A 99 9.42 7.95 1.05
CA ASP A 99 10.20 7.76 2.28
C ASP A 99 9.97 6.39 2.94
N GLY A 100 9.33 5.46 2.21
CA GLY A 100 9.12 4.08 2.66
C GLY A 100 7.97 3.91 3.63
N ARG A 101 7.17 4.96 3.89
CA ARG A 101 5.90 4.83 4.59
C ARG A 101 4.92 4.02 3.74
N ILE A 102 4.19 3.13 4.40
CA ILE A 102 3.14 2.32 3.82
C ILE A 102 1.93 2.37 4.75
N ALA A 103 0.76 2.65 4.19
CA ALA A 103 -0.52 2.48 4.86
C ALA A 103 -1.36 1.51 4.02
N ALA A 104 -1.93 0.48 4.64
CA ALA A 104 -2.85 -0.42 3.96
C ALA A 104 -4.05 -0.71 4.85
N GLY A 105 -5.23 -0.81 4.25
CA GLY A 105 -6.47 -0.95 4.98
C GLY A 105 -7.61 -1.52 4.15
N ALA A 106 -8.71 -1.75 4.84
CA ALA A 106 -9.94 -2.29 4.30
C ALA A 106 -11.12 -1.80 5.15
N TYR A 107 -12.31 -1.85 4.57
CA TYR A 107 -13.53 -1.66 5.35
C TYR A 107 -13.87 -2.94 6.14
N MET A 108 -14.20 -2.78 7.42
CA MET A 108 -14.54 -3.90 8.29
C MET A 108 -15.71 -3.52 9.19
N GLU A 109 -16.58 -4.48 9.46
CA GLU A 109 -17.64 -4.33 10.46
C GLU A 109 -17.04 -4.29 11.88
N HIS A 110 -17.41 -3.27 12.64
CA HIS A 110 -17.07 -3.13 14.05
C HIS A 110 -18.14 -3.78 14.94
N SER A 111 -17.84 -3.99 16.22
CA SER A 111 -18.73 -4.68 17.17
C SER A 111 -20.10 -4.00 17.39
N ASN A 112 -20.24 -2.74 16.96
CA ASN A 112 -21.51 -2.01 17.00
C ASN A 112 -22.36 -2.21 15.71
N GLY A 113 -21.94 -3.08 14.80
CA GLY A 113 -22.62 -3.36 13.54
C GLY A 113 -22.38 -2.31 12.44
N HIS A 114 -21.51 -1.33 12.68
CA HIS A 114 -21.16 -0.32 11.68
C HIS A 114 -19.83 -0.65 11.00
N GLU A 115 -19.77 -0.38 9.70
CA GLU A 115 -18.56 -0.55 8.91
C GLU A 115 -17.65 0.69 9.05
N TYR A 116 -16.37 0.47 9.30
CA TYR A 116 -15.35 1.52 9.33
C TYR A 116 -14.15 1.12 8.49
N PHE A 117 -13.39 2.12 8.03
CA PHE A 117 -12.12 1.88 7.37
C PHE A 117 -11.04 1.64 8.41
N TYR A 118 -10.50 0.42 8.48
CA TYR A 118 -9.36 0.08 9.33
C TYR A 118 -8.11 0.01 8.49
N PHE A 119 -7.02 0.62 8.98
CA PHE A 119 -5.74 0.59 8.28
C PHE A 119 -4.57 0.43 9.23
N GLY A 120 -3.59 -0.33 8.77
CA GLY A 120 -2.30 -0.50 9.41
C GLY A 120 -1.27 0.45 8.82
N LEU A 121 -0.32 0.87 9.66
CA LEU A 121 0.85 1.64 9.24
C LEU A 121 2.13 0.80 9.36
N ALA A 122 2.98 0.89 8.36
CA ALA A 122 4.30 0.27 8.31
C ALA A 122 5.33 1.23 7.70
N ARG A 123 6.61 0.96 7.95
CA ARG A 123 7.72 1.64 7.30
C ARG A 123 8.75 0.61 6.83
N VAL A 124 9.25 0.81 5.63
CA VAL A 124 10.34 0.03 5.04
C VAL A 124 11.48 0.98 4.67
N VAL A 125 12.66 0.42 4.43
CA VAL A 125 13.75 1.17 3.80
C VAL A 125 13.50 1.16 2.29
N PRO A 126 13.30 2.33 1.64
CA PRO A 126 13.17 2.38 0.20
C PRO A 126 14.43 1.89 -0.50
N HIS A 127 14.24 1.12 -1.56
CA HIS A 127 15.31 0.77 -2.49
C HIS A 127 15.28 1.75 -3.66
N VAL A 128 16.40 2.39 -3.97
CA VAL A 128 16.52 3.30 -5.11
C VAL A 128 17.31 2.57 -6.20
N GLY A 129 16.66 2.29 -7.34
CA GLY A 129 17.31 1.69 -8.50
C GLY A 129 18.16 2.70 -9.29
N HIS A 130 19.16 2.21 -10.02
CA HIS A 130 19.88 3.04 -10.97
C HIS A 130 19.07 3.14 -12.29
N PRO A 131 19.04 4.28 -12.98
CA PRO A 131 18.29 4.41 -14.24
C PRO A 131 18.65 3.37 -15.31
N GLN A 132 19.90 2.88 -15.32
CA GLN A 132 20.33 1.82 -16.25
C GLN A 132 19.62 0.49 -15.99
N ASP A 133 19.32 0.15 -14.73
CA ASP A 133 18.63 -1.09 -14.37
C ASP A 133 17.23 -1.17 -15.00
N VAL A 134 16.60 0.00 -15.22
CA VAL A 134 15.29 0.10 -15.88
C VAL A 134 15.40 -0.11 -17.38
N VAL A 135 16.41 0.48 -18.01
CA VAL A 135 16.67 0.33 -19.46
C VAL A 135 16.93 -1.14 -19.79
N GLU A 136 17.68 -1.82 -18.93
CA GLU A 136 18.02 -3.24 -19.09
C GLU A 136 16.92 -4.20 -18.63
N GLN A 137 15.81 -3.70 -18.08
CA GLN A 137 14.70 -4.50 -17.53
C GLN A 137 15.12 -5.48 -16.42
N ASN A 138 16.27 -5.24 -15.79
CA ASN A 138 16.84 -6.10 -14.75
C ASN A 138 16.37 -5.74 -13.34
N LEU A 139 15.54 -4.71 -13.21
CA LEU A 139 15.11 -4.20 -11.92
C LEU A 139 13.91 -4.98 -11.38
N THR A 140 14.19 -6.00 -10.56
CA THR A 140 13.24 -6.64 -9.66
C THR A 140 13.47 -6.18 -8.22
N ARG A 141 12.38 -6.02 -7.46
CA ARG A 141 12.43 -5.59 -6.07
C ARG A 141 11.43 -6.37 -5.24
N ASP A 142 11.82 -6.69 -4.02
CA ASP A 142 10.98 -7.32 -3.02
C ASP A 142 11.05 -6.55 -1.69
N LEU A 143 9.97 -6.62 -0.93
CA LEU A 143 9.91 -6.18 0.45
C LEU A 143 9.62 -7.38 1.36
N PRO A 144 10.15 -7.37 2.59
CA PRO A 144 9.76 -8.34 3.59
C PRO A 144 8.26 -8.22 3.90
N ASP A 145 7.72 -9.26 4.54
CA ASP A 145 6.33 -9.26 4.97
C ASP A 145 5.99 -8.02 5.80
N LEU A 146 4.93 -7.32 5.38
CA LEU A 146 4.43 -6.14 6.06
C LEU A 146 3.46 -6.58 7.15
N ILE A 147 3.96 -6.57 8.38
CA ILE A 147 3.16 -6.80 9.58
C ILE A 147 2.85 -5.45 10.22
N PHE A 148 1.57 -5.09 10.24
CA PHE A 148 1.11 -3.84 10.81
C PHE A 148 1.00 -3.93 12.33
N ARG A 149 1.94 -3.29 13.03
CA ARG A 149 1.95 -3.23 14.51
C ARG A 149 0.99 -2.19 15.07
N LYS A 150 0.71 -1.15 14.30
CA LYS A 150 -0.23 -0.09 14.66
C LYS A 150 -1.37 -0.08 13.68
N TRP A 151 -2.57 -0.07 14.24
CA TRP A 151 -3.80 0.01 13.50
C TRP A 151 -4.59 1.24 13.93
N TYR A 152 -5.29 1.79 12.95
CA TYR A 152 -6.11 2.96 13.09
C TYR A 152 -7.46 2.70 12.45
N MET A 153 -8.47 3.36 12.98
CA MET A 153 -9.81 3.45 12.43
C MET A 153 -9.99 4.85 11.87
N GLY A 154 -10.35 4.94 10.60
CA GLY A 154 -10.80 6.17 9.96
C GLY A 154 -12.27 6.41 10.27
N CYS A 155 -12.57 7.57 10.83
CA CYS A 155 -13.92 8.04 11.06
C CYS A 155 -14.15 9.33 10.27
N GLY A 156 -15.39 9.61 9.89
CA GLY A 156 -15.68 10.90 9.31
C GLY A 156 -17.14 11.13 8.98
N ARG A 157 -17.42 12.34 8.53
CA ARG A 157 -18.72 12.79 8.07
C ARG A 157 -18.58 13.35 6.67
N GLY A 158 -19.53 13.01 5.81
CA GLY A 158 -19.55 13.45 4.42
C GLY A 158 -20.41 12.52 3.58
N ASN A 159 -20.77 12.99 2.39
CA ASN A 159 -21.50 12.20 1.40
C ASN A 159 -20.57 11.87 0.22
N VAL A 160 -19.45 11.23 0.52
CA VAL A 160 -18.47 10.79 -0.46
C VAL A 160 -18.46 9.27 -0.55
N ASP A 161 -18.09 8.74 -1.71
CA ASP A 161 -17.89 7.31 -1.86
C ASP A 161 -16.71 6.79 -1.01
N LYS A 162 -16.66 5.47 -0.83
CA LYS A 162 -15.61 4.80 -0.06
C LYS A 162 -14.20 5.16 -0.52
N ASN A 163 -13.96 5.23 -1.83
CA ASN A 163 -12.63 5.50 -2.37
C ASN A 163 -12.18 6.94 -2.06
N GLN A 164 -13.09 7.91 -2.19
CA GLN A 164 -12.83 9.31 -1.84
C GLN A 164 -12.63 9.50 -0.33
N PHE A 165 -13.34 8.73 0.50
CA PHE A 165 -13.12 8.71 1.94
C PHE A 165 -11.72 8.18 2.28
N VAL A 166 -11.33 7.03 1.74
CA VAL A 166 -9.99 6.45 1.92
C VAL A 166 -8.89 7.42 1.48
N LEU A 167 -9.07 8.07 0.33
CA LEU A 167 -8.17 9.12 -0.15
C LEU A 167 -8.01 10.26 0.86
N SER A 168 -9.10 10.68 1.48
CA SER A 168 -9.09 11.73 2.50
C SER A 168 -8.34 11.29 3.76
N ILE A 169 -8.52 10.04 4.19
CA ILE A 169 -7.74 9.44 5.29
C ILE A 169 -6.26 9.41 4.96
N PHE A 170 -5.86 8.94 3.76
CA PHE A 170 -4.47 8.88 3.35
C PHE A 170 -3.83 10.27 3.26
N ARG A 171 -4.55 11.29 2.78
CA ARG A 171 -4.08 12.69 2.84
C ARG A 171 -3.91 13.19 4.26
N ARG A 172 -4.83 12.83 5.16
CA ARG A 172 -4.78 13.25 6.57
C ARG A 172 -3.54 12.68 7.27
N ILE A 173 -3.28 11.38 7.15
CA ILE A 173 -2.13 10.74 7.82
C ILE A 173 -0.78 11.16 7.24
N ASP A 174 -0.74 11.64 5.99
CA ASP A 174 0.47 12.21 5.40
C ASP A 174 0.91 13.47 6.16
N GLY A 175 -0.06 14.31 6.54
CA GLY A 175 0.14 15.54 7.31
C GLY A 175 0.31 15.34 8.84
N GLU A 176 0.34 14.10 9.33
CA GLU A 176 0.44 13.79 10.76
C GLU A 176 1.70 12.96 11.09
N PRO A 177 2.90 13.57 11.18
CA PRO A 177 4.16 12.86 11.42
C PRO A 177 4.14 11.99 12.69
N HIS A 178 3.44 12.44 13.73
CA HIS A 178 3.38 11.76 15.01
C HIS A 178 2.78 10.34 14.94
N LEU A 179 1.94 10.04 13.94
CA LEU A 179 1.41 8.69 13.72
C LEU A 179 2.50 7.68 13.36
N TRP A 180 3.61 8.16 12.79
CA TRP A 180 4.69 7.33 12.23
C TRP A 180 5.87 7.10 13.20
N ASN A 181 5.86 7.74 14.38
CA ASN A 181 7.04 7.89 15.24
C ASN A 181 7.60 6.61 15.91
N ASP A 182 6.88 5.48 15.87
CA ASP A 182 7.35 4.22 16.52
C ASP A 182 7.64 3.08 15.51
N GLY A 183 7.62 3.38 14.21
CA GLY A 183 7.88 2.40 13.16
C GLY A 183 9.38 2.20 12.93
N VAL A 184 10.02 1.29 13.68
CA VAL A 184 11.33 0.75 13.27
C VAL A 184 11.13 0.13 11.87
N PRO A 185 11.93 0.49 10.85
CA PRO A 185 11.79 -0.07 9.52
C PRO A 185 11.85 -1.60 9.57
N VAL A 186 10.95 -2.27 8.86
CA VAL A 186 11.04 -3.73 8.69
C VAL A 186 12.30 -4.00 7.88
N ARG A 187 13.33 -4.59 8.52
CA ARG A 187 14.59 -4.94 7.86
C ARG A 187 14.41 -6.26 7.11
N GLN A 188 14.91 -6.35 5.87
CA GLN A 188 15.10 -7.63 5.20
C GLN A 188 16.04 -8.51 6.05
N PRO A 189 15.77 -9.81 6.20
CA PRO A 189 16.81 -10.74 6.64
C PRO A 189 17.94 -10.69 5.59
N LEU A 190 19.18 -10.57 6.05
CA LEU A 190 20.38 -10.68 5.20
C LEU A 190 20.29 -11.99 4.41
N GLN A 191 20.06 -11.89 3.10
CA GLN A 191 20.29 -13.02 2.21
C GLN A 191 21.79 -13.30 2.21
N TRP A 192 22.19 -14.42 2.82
CA TRP A 192 23.52 -14.96 2.65
C TRP A 192 23.68 -15.38 1.19
N ASN A 193 24.37 -14.56 0.40
CA ASN A 193 24.90 -15.00 -0.88
C ASN A 193 25.84 -16.18 -0.59
N ARG A 194 25.39 -17.40 -0.88
CA ARG A 194 26.30 -18.53 -1.12
C ARG A 194 26.98 -18.27 -2.47
N ALA A 195 27.97 -17.38 -2.46
CA ALA A 195 28.94 -17.27 -3.53
C ALA A 195 30.01 -18.36 -3.33
N GLY A 196 30.05 -19.31 -4.27
CA GLY A 196 31.25 -20.05 -4.68
C GLY A 196 32.04 -20.80 -3.62
N ALA A 197 31.71 -22.08 -3.43
CA ALA A 197 32.76 -23.07 -3.18
C ALA A 197 33.20 -23.60 -4.55
N GLN A 198 34.39 -23.16 -5.00
CA GLN A 198 35.22 -23.92 -5.92
C GLN A 198 35.97 -24.98 -5.12
#